data_AF-A0A928IM06-F1
#
_entry.id   AF-A0A928IM06-F1
#
_cell.length_a   1.000
_cell.length_b   1.000
_cell.length_c   1.000
_cell.angle_alpha   90.00
_cell.angle_beta   90.00
_cell.angle_gamma   90.00
#
_symmetry.space_group_name_H-M   'P 1'
#
loop_
_entity.id
_entity.type
_entity.pdbx_description
1 polymer ?
#
loop_
_entity_poly.entity_id
_entity_poly.type
_entity_poly.pdbx_seq_one_letter_code
_entity_poly.pdbx_strand_id
1 'polypeptide(L)'
;MEQKNHMNNFEQKNIQKKRMAWKMVTVTVCALTVAVIVLLIGLIIGNSGDGSFSEDGVGSSVGVDKIPPVIKGPSDSSVVVYTGETVSFRSFVSATDNSGSCDLTFDESQVNINAEGAYEVTYTATDKAGNKSTYVLTVLVKNRQYTVDNLMAIVDNFAANHLGYTVSTVGNRSKEQIVRDIYALLVNPNKASRPIQFEDSISNTPNQYAQNGQKRRIGWKQDYVEEAYRTLTSSLKRGDCYTFYAVSKAFYEYFGIDNVGIQRSVNSQLGGTHYWNAVNIGTASSPKWYYTDCTPYAGHFSDGSQNACLMTEKSLLSYITSKGESGYYVIEKNDPEFFDAEDNGGKFPVIETTKLG
;
A
#
# COMPACT_ATOMS: atom_id res chain seq x y z
N MET A 1 -21.46 35.37 -5.23
CA MET A 1 -21.06 34.20 -4.42
C MET A 1 -21.24 32.88 -5.16
N GLU A 2 -22.30 32.69 -5.96
CA GLU A 2 -22.52 31.46 -6.75
C GLU A 2 -21.46 31.16 -7.82
N GLN A 3 -20.96 32.17 -8.55
CA GLN A 3 -19.94 31.93 -9.60
C GLN A 3 -18.59 31.44 -9.05
N LYS A 4 -18.17 31.85 -7.83
CA LYS A 4 -16.93 31.36 -7.20
C LYS A 4 -17.05 29.89 -6.73
N ASN A 5 -18.23 29.51 -6.23
CA ASN A 5 -18.50 28.11 -5.83
C ASN A 5 -18.55 27.17 -7.04
N HIS A 6 -19.07 27.65 -8.17
CA HIS A 6 -19.06 26.90 -9.43
C HIS A 6 -17.65 26.73 -10.02
N MET A 7 -16.80 27.77 -9.91
CA MET A 7 -15.43 27.75 -10.43
C MET A 7 -14.52 26.82 -9.60
N ASN A 8 -14.68 26.81 -8.27
CA ASN A 8 -13.94 25.90 -7.38
C ASN A 8 -14.33 24.43 -7.60
N ASN A 9 -15.62 24.11 -7.78
CA ASN A 9 -16.05 22.75 -8.12
C ASN A 9 -15.56 22.29 -9.50
N PHE A 10 -15.44 23.22 -10.45
CA PHE A 10 -14.89 22.94 -11.78
C PHE A 10 -13.37 22.69 -11.71
N GLU A 11 -12.63 23.46 -10.93
CA GLU A 11 -11.20 23.23 -10.69
C GLU A 11 -10.93 21.91 -9.96
N GLN A 12 -11.73 21.55 -8.95
CA GLN A 12 -11.59 20.28 -8.23
C GLN A 12 -11.88 19.06 -9.12
N LYS A 13 -12.95 19.11 -9.93
CA LYS A 13 -13.21 18.07 -10.94
C LYS A 13 -12.09 17.99 -11.97
N ASN A 14 -11.47 19.11 -12.33
CA ASN A 14 -10.34 19.13 -13.25
C ASN A 14 -9.05 18.61 -12.62
N ILE A 15 -8.81 18.82 -11.32
CA ILE A 15 -7.65 18.26 -10.59
C ILE A 15 -7.81 16.75 -10.45
N GLN A 16 -8.99 16.25 -10.08
CA GLN A 16 -9.27 14.80 -10.04
C GLN A 16 -9.19 14.16 -11.43
N LYS A 17 -9.76 14.78 -12.46
CA LYS A 17 -9.61 14.32 -13.85
C LYS A 17 -8.16 14.35 -14.32
N LYS A 18 -7.39 15.37 -13.96
CA LYS A 18 -5.94 15.44 -14.25
C LYS A 18 -5.18 14.35 -13.52
N ARG A 19 -5.51 14.03 -12.26
CA ARG A 19 -4.93 12.92 -11.50
C ARG A 19 -5.27 11.56 -12.11
N MET A 20 -6.52 11.34 -12.52
CA MET A 20 -6.93 10.11 -13.22
C MET A 20 -6.27 9.99 -14.61
N ALA A 21 -6.18 11.10 -15.35
CA ALA A 21 -5.45 11.14 -16.61
C ALA A 21 -3.95 10.88 -16.41
N TRP A 22 -3.35 11.38 -15.34
CA TRP A 22 -1.95 11.10 -14.99
C TRP A 22 -1.75 9.63 -14.62
N LYS A 23 -2.66 9.03 -13.82
CA LYS A 23 -2.67 7.59 -13.54
C LYS A 23 -2.76 6.76 -14.84
N MET A 24 -3.61 7.14 -15.78
CA MET A 24 -3.72 6.48 -17.10
C MET A 24 -2.47 6.66 -17.97
N VAL A 25 -1.87 7.86 -17.99
CA VAL A 25 -0.64 8.15 -18.74
C VAL A 25 0.54 7.36 -18.17
N THR A 26 0.69 7.28 -16.85
CA THR A 26 1.76 6.50 -16.20
C THR A 26 1.64 5.00 -16.51
N VAL A 27 0.44 4.44 -16.42
CA VAL A 27 0.18 3.03 -16.80
C VAL A 27 0.50 2.78 -18.28
N THR A 28 0.11 3.70 -19.17
CA THR A 28 0.36 3.59 -20.61
C THR A 28 1.85 3.71 -20.95
N VAL A 29 2.58 4.63 -20.30
CA VAL A 29 4.03 4.80 -20.47
C VAL A 29 4.78 3.57 -19.96
N CYS A 30 4.39 2.99 -18.83
CA CYS A 30 4.94 1.73 -18.32
C CYS A 30 4.68 0.54 -19.26
N ALA A 31 3.49 0.44 -19.86
CA ALA A 31 3.18 -0.62 -20.82
C ALA A 31 3.99 -0.47 -22.13
N LEU A 32 4.17 0.76 -22.61
CA LEU A 32 4.94 1.04 -23.83
C LEU A 32 6.45 0.84 -23.61
N THR A 33 7.01 1.19 -22.45
CA THR A 33 8.44 0.93 -22.17
C THR A 33 8.74 -0.57 -22.08
N VAL A 34 7.84 -1.36 -21.49
CA VAL A 34 7.95 -2.83 -21.49
C VAL A 34 7.87 -3.40 -22.91
N ALA A 35 6.95 -2.90 -23.75
CA ALA A 35 6.83 -3.33 -25.15
C ALA A 35 8.09 -3.01 -25.99
N VAL A 36 8.70 -1.84 -25.78
CA VAL A 36 9.95 -1.44 -26.45
C VAL A 36 11.13 -2.30 -26.00
N ILE A 37 11.21 -2.65 -24.71
CA ILE A 37 12.25 -3.55 -24.19
C ILE A 37 12.11 -4.97 -24.79
N VAL A 38 10.88 -5.48 -24.94
CA VAL A 38 10.61 -6.78 -25.57
C VAL A 38 10.99 -6.77 -27.07
N LEU A 39 10.71 -5.68 -27.79
CA LEU A 39 11.11 -5.52 -29.20
C LEU A 39 12.63 -5.40 -29.39
N LEU A 40 13.34 -4.74 -28.48
CA LEU A 40 14.80 -4.63 -28.51
C LEU A 40 15.50 -5.96 -28.21
N ILE A 41 14.94 -6.77 -27.30
CA ILE A 41 15.47 -8.12 -27.02
C ILE A 41 15.22 -9.06 -28.21
N GLY A 42 14.09 -8.94 -28.91
CA GLY A 42 13.79 -9.70 -30.11
C GLY A 42 14.75 -9.42 -31.29
N LEU A 43 15.29 -8.20 -31.39
CA LEU A 43 16.25 -7.83 -32.44
C LEU A 43 17.67 -8.34 -32.17
N ILE A 44 18.05 -8.57 -30.91
CA ILE A 44 19.40 -9.06 -30.55
C ILE A 44 19.55 -10.56 -30.82
N ILE A 45 18.46 -11.32 -30.90
CA ILE A 45 18.47 -12.77 -31.16
C ILE A 45 18.47 -13.09 -32.68
N GLY A 46 18.33 -12.08 -33.55
CA GLY A 46 18.13 -12.26 -34.99
C GLY A 46 19.38 -12.29 -35.89
N ASN A 47 20.61 -12.18 -35.37
CA ASN A 47 21.77 -12.13 -36.26
C ASN A 47 23.05 -12.73 -35.66
N SER A 48 23.30 -14.01 -35.93
CA SER A 48 24.64 -14.62 -35.94
C SER A 48 24.59 -15.92 -36.75
N GLY A 49 24.77 -15.77 -38.07
CA GLY A 49 24.97 -16.88 -38.99
C GLY A 49 26.46 -17.23 -39.13
N ASP A 50 26.68 -18.54 -39.17
CA ASP A 50 27.82 -19.34 -39.67
C ASP A 50 29.23 -19.17 -39.08
N GLY A 51 29.88 -20.32 -38.90
CA GLY A 51 31.19 -20.48 -38.28
C GLY A 51 31.40 -21.92 -37.82
N SER A 52 31.53 -22.84 -38.78
CA SER A 52 31.92 -24.23 -38.55
C SER A 52 33.38 -24.32 -38.09
N PHE A 53 33.66 -25.00 -36.97
CA PHE A 53 34.95 -25.67 -36.74
C PHE A 53 34.78 -26.86 -35.78
N SER A 54 35.69 -27.81 -35.93
CA SER A 54 35.62 -29.25 -35.69
C SER A 54 35.66 -29.72 -34.23
N GLU A 55 35.08 -30.92 -34.07
CA GLU A 55 35.18 -31.88 -32.97
C GLU A 55 36.62 -32.05 -32.44
N ASP A 56 36.79 -31.86 -31.13
CA ASP A 56 37.73 -32.63 -30.32
C ASP A 56 37.09 -32.93 -28.97
N GLY A 57 36.88 -34.22 -28.73
CA GLY A 57 36.15 -34.76 -27.60
C GLY A 57 36.86 -34.54 -26.28
N VAL A 58 36.22 -33.77 -25.40
CA VAL A 58 36.37 -33.89 -23.95
C VAL A 58 34.96 -33.91 -23.39
N GLY A 59 34.53 -35.09 -22.93
CA GLY A 59 33.26 -35.28 -22.23
C GLY A 59 33.24 -34.48 -20.94
N SER A 60 32.87 -33.21 -21.04
CA SER A 60 32.52 -32.37 -19.91
C SER A 60 31.06 -32.66 -19.57
N SER A 61 30.83 -33.40 -18.49
CA SER A 61 29.51 -33.53 -17.89
C SER A 61 29.10 -32.17 -17.36
N VAL A 62 28.57 -31.30 -18.24
CA VAL A 62 27.83 -30.11 -17.83
C VAL A 62 26.65 -30.64 -17.03
N GLY A 63 26.68 -30.46 -15.71
CA GLY A 63 25.58 -30.84 -14.85
C GLY A 63 24.33 -30.12 -15.34
N VAL A 64 23.39 -30.85 -15.94
CA VAL A 64 22.08 -30.32 -16.33
C VAL A 64 21.44 -29.76 -15.06
N ASP A 65 21.00 -28.51 -15.11
CA ASP A 65 20.31 -27.91 -13.97
C ASP A 65 19.03 -28.70 -13.67
N LYS A 66 18.79 -28.96 -12.38
CA LYS A 66 17.65 -29.71 -11.87
C LYS A 66 16.84 -28.94 -10.83
N ILE A 67 17.26 -27.71 -10.51
CA ILE A 67 16.60 -26.89 -9.49
C ILE A 67 15.53 -26.06 -10.21
N PRO A 68 14.24 -26.16 -9.82
CA PRO A 68 13.21 -25.35 -10.43
C PRO A 68 13.26 -23.87 -10.02
N PRO A 69 12.71 -22.96 -10.84
CA PRO A 69 12.55 -21.56 -10.47
C PRO A 69 11.73 -21.36 -9.19
N VAL A 70 11.99 -20.26 -8.48
CA VAL A 70 11.21 -19.84 -7.31
C VAL A 70 10.27 -18.71 -7.72
N ILE A 71 8.96 -18.92 -7.56
CA ILE A 71 7.93 -17.88 -7.73
C ILE A 71 7.67 -17.22 -6.37
N LYS A 72 7.73 -15.90 -6.31
CA LYS A 72 7.33 -15.08 -5.16
C LYS A 72 6.07 -14.28 -5.51
N GLY A 73 5.00 -14.52 -4.76
CA GLY A 73 3.76 -13.74 -4.81
C GLY A 73 3.41 -13.17 -3.44
N PRO A 74 2.19 -12.64 -3.25
CA PRO A 74 1.71 -12.19 -1.95
C PRO A 74 1.85 -13.27 -0.88
N SER A 75 2.23 -12.88 0.34
CA SER A 75 2.52 -13.81 1.44
C SER A 75 1.33 -14.68 1.85
N ASP A 76 0.09 -14.23 1.61
CA ASP A 76 -1.15 -14.96 1.86
C ASP A 76 -1.72 -15.68 0.63
N SER A 77 -1.03 -15.59 -0.51
CA SER A 77 -1.48 -16.11 -1.81
C SER A 77 -2.88 -15.65 -2.21
N SER A 78 -3.24 -14.42 -1.85
CA SER A 78 -4.49 -13.81 -2.29
C SER A 78 -4.40 -12.33 -2.60
N VAL A 79 -5.32 -11.86 -3.45
CA VAL A 79 -5.52 -10.44 -3.77
C VAL A 79 -7.00 -10.13 -3.79
N VAL A 80 -7.39 -8.92 -3.38
CA VAL A 80 -8.74 -8.41 -3.59
C VAL A 80 -8.75 -7.51 -4.81
N VAL A 81 -9.75 -7.71 -5.66
CA VAL A 81 -10.01 -6.89 -6.83
C VAL A 81 -11.48 -6.51 -6.81
N TYR A 82 -11.82 -5.34 -7.34
CA TYR A 82 -13.22 -4.92 -7.37
C TYR A 82 -13.85 -5.14 -8.74
N THR A 83 -15.17 -5.32 -8.73
CA THR A 83 -15.94 -5.54 -9.94
C THR A 83 -15.69 -4.43 -10.96
N GLY A 84 -15.30 -4.81 -12.18
CA GLY A 84 -15.05 -3.89 -13.29
C GLY A 84 -13.68 -3.20 -13.29
N GLU A 85 -12.77 -3.55 -12.37
CA GLU A 85 -11.38 -3.09 -12.43
C GLU A 85 -10.59 -3.78 -13.54
N THR A 86 -9.64 -3.05 -14.14
CA THR A 86 -8.63 -3.63 -15.03
C THR A 86 -7.47 -4.15 -14.17
N VAL A 87 -7.21 -5.46 -14.21
CA VAL A 87 -6.21 -6.11 -13.37
C VAL A 87 -5.09 -6.69 -14.25
N SER A 88 -3.83 -6.44 -13.87
CA SER A 88 -2.66 -7.07 -14.50
C SER A 88 -2.15 -8.22 -13.62
N PHE A 89 -2.60 -9.45 -13.88
CA PHE A 89 -2.23 -10.59 -13.04
C PHE A 89 -0.72 -10.87 -13.01
N ARG A 90 0.01 -10.48 -14.07
CA ARG A 90 1.48 -10.59 -14.11
C ARG A 90 2.17 -9.77 -13.02
N SER A 91 1.60 -8.64 -12.57
CA SER A 91 2.27 -7.75 -11.62
C SER A 91 2.29 -8.28 -10.19
N PHE A 92 1.50 -9.32 -9.87
CA PHE A 92 1.42 -9.86 -8.52
C PHE A 92 2.57 -10.80 -8.15
N VAL A 93 3.32 -11.31 -9.14
CA VAL A 93 4.37 -12.29 -8.89
C VAL A 93 5.69 -11.93 -9.56
N SER A 94 6.77 -12.45 -9.01
CA SER A 94 8.10 -12.48 -9.62
C SER A 94 8.62 -13.92 -9.64
N ALA A 95 9.53 -14.23 -10.55
CA ALA A 95 10.17 -15.54 -10.63
C ALA A 95 11.68 -15.37 -10.80
N THR A 96 12.46 -16.18 -10.08
CA THR A 96 13.92 -16.18 -10.11
C THR A 96 14.45 -17.60 -10.13
N ASP A 97 15.57 -17.84 -10.80
CA ASP A 97 16.17 -19.16 -10.92
C ASP A 97 17.71 -19.10 -10.73
N ASN A 98 18.33 -20.20 -10.31
CA ASN A 98 19.79 -20.28 -10.15
C ASN A 98 20.54 -20.36 -11.49
N SER A 99 19.92 -20.85 -12.57
CA SER A 99 20.48 -20.81 -13.92
C SER A 99 20.29 -19.46 -14.64
N GLY A 100 19.56 -18.53 -14.02
CA GLY A 100 19.36 -17.17 -14.50
C GLY A 100 17.91 -16.87 -14.88
N SER A 101 17.66 -16.54 -16.16
CA SER A 101 16.33 -16.12 -16.62
C SER A 101 15.37 -17.31 -16.73
N CYS A 102 14.14 -17.14 -16.25
CA CYS A 102 13.05 -18.09 -16.44
C CYS A 102 11.84 -17.42 -17.11
N ASP A 103 11.05 -18.23 -17.82
CA ASP A 103 9.80 -17.82 -18.45
C ASP A 103 8.65 -17.98 -17.46
N LEU A 104 7.85 -16.92 -17.28
CA LEU A 104 6.71 -16.91 -16.38
C LEU A 104 5.41 -16.72 -17.16
N THR A 105 4.53 -17.71 -17.06
CA THR A 105 3.19 -17.71 -17.67
C THR A 105 2.11 -17.80 -16.58
N PHE A 106 0.87 -17.45 -16.92
CA PHE A 106 -0.26 -17.52 -16.01
C PHE A 106 -1.55 -17.92 -16.75
N ASP A 107 -2.43 -18.62 -16.05
CA ASP A 107 -3.79 -18.97 -16.49
C ASP A 107 -4.81 -18.31 -15.56
N GLU A 108 -5.62 -17.43 -16.13
CA GLU A 108 -6.70 -16.67 -15.49
C GLU A 108 -8.07 -17.00 -16.05
N SER A 109 -8.20 -18.08 -16.83
CA SER A 109 -9.42 -18.47 -17.54
C SER A 109 -10.64 -18.63 -16.63
N GLN A 110 -10.41 -18.91 -15.35
CA GLN A 110 -11.46 -19.07 -14.34
C GLN A 110 -11.89 -17.74 -13.70
N VAL A 111 -11.15 -16.64 -13.91
CA VAL A 111 -11.42 -15.38 -13.22
C VAL A 111 -12.54 -14.61 -13.91
N ASN A 112 -13.62 -14.37 -13.18
CA ASN A 112 -14.68 -13.46 -13.60
C ASN A 112 -14.65 -12.16 -12.78
N ILE A 113 -13.98 -11.14 -13.32
CA ILE A 113 -13.84 -9.84 -12.66
C ILE A 113 -15.16 -9.07 -12.49
N ASN A 114 -16.25 -9.50 -13.15
CA ASN A 114 -17.54 -8.81 -13.09
C ASN A 114 -18.53 -9.44 -12.11
N ALA A 115 -18.14 -10.52 -11.43
CA ALA A 115 -18.98 -11.21 -10.48
C ALA A 115 -18.22 -11.45 -9.18
N GLU A 116 -18.82 -11.07 -8.05
CA GLU A 116 -18.26 -11.35 -6.74
C GLU A 116 -17.98 -12.84 -6.57
N GLY A 117 -16.81 -13.17 -6.05
CA GLY A 117 -16.39 -14.56 -5.93
C GLY A 117 -14.90 -14.72 -5.63
N ALA A 118 -14.50 -15.94 -5.33
CA ALA A 118 -13.10 -16.32 -5.21
C ALA A 118 -12.73 -17.13 -6.47
N TYR A 119 -11.70 -16.68 -7.17
CA TYR A 119 -11.19 -17.31 -8.38
C TYR A 119 -9.71 -17.64 -8.23
N GLU A 120 -9.18 -18.55 -9.02
CA GLU A 120 -7.79 -18.94 -8.97
C GLU A 120 -7.05 -18.54 -10.25
N VAL A 121 -5.85 -17.99 -10.07
CA VAL A 121 -4.89 -17.76 -11.15
C VAL A 121 -3.69 -18.67 -10.90
N THR A 122 -3.36 -19.50 -11.88
CA THR A 122 -2.22 -20.43 -11.78
C THR A 122 -1.03 -19.88 -12.54
N TYR A 123 0.08 -19.65 -11.84
CA TYR A 123 1.34 -19.22 -12.44
C TYR A 123 2.26 -20.42 -12.64
N THR A 124 2.99 -20.43 -13.76
CA THR A 124 4.01 -21.44 -14.06
C THR A 124 5.31 -20.75 -14.48
N ALA A 125 6.39 -21.00 -13.74
CA ALA A 125 7.75 -20.59 -14.11
C ALA A 125 8.50 -21.78 -14.69
N THR A 126 9.20 -21.59 -15.81
CA THR A 126 10.01 -22.62 -16.48
C THR A 126 11.42 -22.07 -16.75
N ASP A 127 12.47 -22.77 -16.33
CA ASP A 127 13.86 -22.40 -16.65
C ASP A 127 14.29 -22.90 -18.04
N LYS A 128 15.54 -22.62 -18.42
CA LYS A 128 16.11 -23.09 -19.70
C LYS A 128 16.35 -24.60 -19.77
N ALA A 129 16.50 -25.26 -18.62
CA ALA A 129 16.69 -26.71 -18.52
C ALA A 129 15.35 -27.48 -18.55
N GLY A 130 14.22 -26.76 -18.50
CA GLY A 130 12.88 -27.31 -18.49
C GLY A 130 12.32 -27.61 -17.09
N ASN A 131 13.02 -27.24 -16.01
CA ASN A 131 12.49 -27.37 -14.65
C ASN A 131 11.36 -26.37 -14.45
N LYS A 132 10.30 -26.79 -13.74
CA LYS A 132 9.08 -26.00 -13.57
C LYS A 132 8.68 -25.86 -12.11
N SER A 133 8.12 -24.71 -11.78
CA SER A 133 7.40 -24.48 -10.52
C SER A 133 6.05 -23.83 -10.78
N THR A 134 5.13 -24.01 -9.84
CA THR A 134 3.78 -23.46 -9.91
C THR A 134 3.43 -22.69 -8.64
N TYR A 135 2.57 -21.69 -8.79
CA TYR A 135 2.04 -20.88 -7.69
C TYR A 135 0.58 -20.55 -7.99
N VAL A 136 -0.30 -20.71 -7.02
CA VAL A 136 -1.73 -20.41 -7.17
C VAL A 136 -2.07 -19.17 -6.35
N LEU A 137 -2.62 -18.17 -7.03
CA LEU A 137 -3.12 -16.95 -6.41
C LEU A 137 -4.65 -16.98 -6.37
N THR A 138 -5.23 -16.78 -5.19
CA THR A 138 -6.67 -16.56 -5.08
C THR A 138 -7.02 -15.09 -5.31
N VAL A 139 -7.85 -14.83 -6.30
CA VAL A 139 -8.42 -13.53 -6.63
C VAL A 139 -9.81 -13.42 -6.02
N LEU A 140 -9.96 -12.57 -5.01
CA LEU A 140 -11.23 -12.28 -4.35
C LEU A 140 -11.87 -11.07 -5.03
N VAL A 141 -12.83 -11.31 -5.92
CA VAL A 141 -13.62 -10.26 -6.56
C VAL A 141 -14.71 -9.80 -5.59
N LYS A 142 -14.74 -8.50 -5.30
CA LYS A 142 -15.76 -7.87 -4.46
C LYS A 142 -16.49 -6.76 -5.21
N ASN A 143 -17.74 -6.51 -4.86
CA ASN A 143 -18.44 -5.32 -5.28
C ASN A 143 -18.03 -4.16 -4.38
N ARG A 144 -17.68 -3.03 -5.00
CA ARG A 144 -17.29 -1.83 -4.28
C ARG A 144 -18.53 -1.17 -3.68
N GLN A 145 -18.80 -1.48 -2.41
CA GLN A 145 -19.92 -0.87 -1.67
C GLN A 145 -19.67 0.62 -1.39
N TYR A 146 -18.40 1.02 -1.23
CA TYR A 146 -18.01 2.36 -0.84
C TYR A 146 -16.98 2.92 -1.82
N THR A 147 -17.22 4.16 -2.28
CA THR A 147 -16.29 4.88 -3.16
C THR A 147 -15.48 5.90 -2.35
N VAL A 148 -14.36 6.34 -2.93
CA VAL A 148 -13.58 7.47 -2.38
C VAL A 148 -14.47 8.70 -2.24
N ASP A 149 -15.32 9.00 -3.23
CA ASP A 149 -16.21 10.18 -3.18
C ASP A 149 -17.21 10.10 -2.02
N ASN A 150 -17.81 8.94 -1.79
CA ASN A 150 -18.69 8.72 -0.64
C ASN A 150 -17.93 8.90 0.68
N LEU A 151 -16.72 8.35 0.80
CA LEU A 151 -15.89 8.53 1.98
C LEU A 151 -15.52 10.00 2.20
N MET A 152 -15.09 10.73 1.17
CA MET A 152 -14.73 12.13 1.29
C MET A 152 -15.91 13.01 1.74
N ALA A 153 -17.14 12.69 1.34
CA ALA A 153 -18.33 13.36 1.85
C ALA A 153 -18.58 13.08 3.34
N ILE A 154 -18.30 11.87 3.82
CA ILE A 154 -18.37 11.54 5.26
C ILE A 154 -17.26 12.27 6.03
N VAL A 155 -16.03 12.27 5.51
CA VAL A 155 -14.90 12.98 6.12
C VAL A 155 -15.16 14.48 6.18
N ASP A 156 -15.73 15.08 5.14
CA ASP A 156 -16.11 16.52 5.11
C ASP A 156 -17.04 16.88 6.27
N ASN A 157 -18.14 16.13 6.42
CA ASN A 157 -19.09 16.33 7.51
C ASN A 157 -18.44 16.09 8.88
N PHE A 158 -17.60 15.07 9.00
CA PHE A 158 -16.90 14.77 10.26
C PHE A 158 -15.91 15.87 10.63
N ALA A 159 -15.14 16.36 9.66
CA ALA A 159 -14.19 17.46 9.83
C ALA A 159 -14.91 18.74 10.25
N ALA A 160 -16.03 19.08 9.60
CA ALA A 160 -16.85 20.23 9.97
C ALA A 160 -17.30 20.17 11.44
N ASN A 161 -17.77 19.01 11.89
CA ASN A 161 -18.34 18.83 13.22
C ASN A 161 -17.29 18.71 14.33
N HIS A 162 -16.12 18.15 14.03
CA HIS A 162 -15.15 17.79 15.06
C HIS A 162 -13.82 18.56 14.98
N LEU A 163 -13.41 19.03 13.79
CA LEU A 163 -12.28 19.95 13.63
C LEU A 163 -12.73 21.40 13.59
N GLY A 164 -14.01 21.66 13.29
CA GLY A 164 -14.55 23.00 13.10
C GLY A 164 -14.18 23.63 11.75
N TYR A 165 -13.64 22.84 10.81
CA TYR A 165 -13.31 23.27 9.46
C TYR A 165 -13.31 22.12 8.46
N THR A 166 -13.48 22.46 7.19
CA THR A 166 -13.43 21.59 6.01
C THR A 166 -12.33 22.05 5.07
N VAL A 167 -12.09 21.34 3.96
CA VAL A 167 -11.18 21.81 2.89
C VAL A 167 -11.55 23.21 2.40
N SER A 168 -12.84 23.55 2.38
CA SER A 168 -13.31 24.86 1.94
C SER A 168 -13.16 25.97 2.99
N THR A 169 -13.03 25.62 4.27
CA THR A 169 -12.98 26.58 5.40
C THR A 169 -11.71 26.50 6.24
N VAL A 170 -10.73 25.71 5.81
CA VAL A 170 -9.46 25.45 6.52
C VAL A 170 -8.64 26.73 6.78
N GLY A 171 -8.81 27.77 5.96
CA GLY A 171 -8.13 29.05 6.10
C GLY A 171 -6.62 28.95 5.84
N ASN A 172 -5.82 29.65 6.64
CA ASN A 172 -4.35 29.70 6.50
C ASN A 172 -3.60 28.63 7.30
N ARG A 173 -4.27 27.53 7.70
CA ARG A 173 -3.61 26.46 8.46
C ARG A 173 -2.53 25.79 7.63
N SER A 174 -1.37 25.56 8.24
CA SER A 174 -0.30 24.77 7.62
C SER A 174 -0.65 23.29 7.59
N LYS A 175 -0.01 22.52 6.70
CA LYS A 175 -0.13 21.05 6.70
C LYS A 175 0.24 20.45 8.05
N GLU A 176 1.25 21.00 8.73
CA GLU A 176 1.60 20.60 10.10
C GLU A 176 0.43 20.78 11.07
N GLN A 177 -0.22 21.95 11.07
CA GLN A 177 -1.34 22.22 11.96
C GLN A 177 -2.50 21.25 11.69
N ILE A 178 -2.81 21.01 10.42
CA ILE A 178 -3.88 20.07 10.02
C ILE A 178 -3.54 18.65 10.50
N VAL A 179 -2.31 18.17 10.30
CA VAL A 179 -1.90 16.83 10.78
C VAL A 179 -2.02 16.73 12.30
N ARG A 180 -1.61 17.77 13.05
CA ARG A 180 -1.71 17.80 14.51
C ARG A 180 -3.17 17.82 14.98
N ASP A 181 -4.04 18.56 14.30
CA ASP A 181 -5.48 18.61 14.59
C ASP A 181 -6.14 17.24 14.36
N ILE A 182 -5.83 16.58 13.24
CA ILE A 182 -6.29 15.21 12.94
C ILE A 182 -5.79 14.23 13.99
N TYR A 183 -4.52 14.29 14.36
CA TYR A 183 -3.96 13.42 15.39
C TYR A 183 -4.65 13.65 16.74
N ALA A 184 -4.83 14.91 17.16
CA ALA A 184 -5.48 15.26 18.41
C ALA A 184 -6.95 14.80 18.45
N LEU A 185 -7.65 14.94 17.33
CA LEU A 185 -9.00 14.43 17.13
C LEU A 185 -9.05 12.93 17.40
N LEU A 186 -8.16 12.14 16.80
CA LEU A 186 -8.22 10.67 16.85
C LEU A 186 -7.66 10.08 18.15
N VAL A 187 -6.55 10.62 18.65
CA VAL A 187 -5.81 10.02 19.77
C VAL A 187 -6.27 10.53 21.13
N ASN A 188 -6.75 11.79 21.20
CA ASN A 188 -7.08 12.61 22.37
C ASN A 188 -6.49 12.08 23.71
N PRO A 189 -5.49 12.76 24.31
CA PRO A 189 -4.86 12.30 25.54
C PRO A 189 -5.83 12.16 26.73
N ASN A 190 -6.95 12.89 26.74
CA ASN A 190 -8.01 12.76 27.73
C ASN A 190 -9.07 11.75 27.25
N LYS A 191 -8.74 10.46 27.26
CA LYS A 191 -9.44 9.30 26.65
C LYS A 191 -10.98 9.29 26.64
N ALA A 192 -11.67 10.11 27.44
CA ALA A 192 -13.13 10.24 27.51
C ALA A 192 -13.78 10.93 26.29
N SER A 193 -13.08 11.79 25.55
CA SER A 193 -13.67 12.61 24.48
C SER A 193 -13.20 12.27 23.07
N ARG A 194 -12.57 11.10 22.87
CA ARG A 194 -12.14 10.66 21.53
C ARG A 194 -13.35 10.23 20.68
N PRO A 195 -13.47 10.68 19.43
CA PRO A 195 -14.54 10.26 18.53
C PRO A 195 -14.42 8.80 18.09
N ILE A 196 -13.23 8.20 18.17
CA ILE A 196 -12.97 6.78 17.87
C ILE A 196 -12.26 6.17 19.09
N GLN A 197 -12.82 5.08 19.62
CA GLN A 197 -12.26 4.34 20.74
C GLN A 197 -11.37 3.19 20.26
N PHE A 198 -10.23 3.00 20.91
CA PHE A 198 -9.36 1.84 20.65
C PHE A 198 -9.96 0.58 21.25
N GLU A 199 -10.02 -0.49 20.47
CA GLU A 199 -10.44 -1.81 20.90
C GLU A 199 -9.22 -2.73 21.02
N ASP A 200 -8.91 -3.16 22.25
CA ASP A 200 -7.71 -3.96 22.57
C ASP A 200 -7.72 -5.39 21.98
N SER A 201 -8.78 -5.80 21.26
CA SER A 201 -8.83 -7.11 20.63
C SER A 201 -7.90 -7.16 19.43
N ILE A 202 -6.73 -7.74 19.61
CA ILE A 202 -5.82 -8.17 18.56
C ILE A 202 -6.56 -9.15 17.64
N SER A 203 -7.22 -8.63 16.61
CA SER A 203 -7.48 -9.36 15.37
C SER A 203 -6.81 -8.62 14.22
N ASN A 204 -5.49 -8.74 14.18
CA ASN A 204 -4.62 -8.27 13.12
C ASN A 204 -4.96 -8.91 11.76
N THR A 205 -6.03 -8.45 11.12
CA THR A 205 -6.38 -8.74 9.74
C THR A 205 -7.33 -7.67 9.19
N PRO A 206 -7.03 -7.05 8.03
CA PRO A 206 -8.01 -6.32 7.24
C PRO A 206 -9.14 -7.29 6.89
N ASN A 207 -10.33 -7.07 7.45
CA ASN A 207 -11.59 -7.76 7.13
C ASN A 207 -11.56 -9.30 7.01
N GLN A 208 -11.77 -10.01 8.13
CA GLN A 208 -12.31 -11.38 8.08
C GLN A 208 -13.81 -11.35 7.75
N TYR A 209 -14.16 -11.50 6.48
CA TYR A 209 -15.44 -12.09 6.10
C TYR A 209 -15.20 -13.16 5.03
N ALA A 210 -15.02 -14.40 5.49
CA ALA A 210 -15.23 -15.58 4.68
C ALA A 210 -16.58 -16.18 5.08
N GLN A 211 -17.52 -16.27 4.14
CA GLN A 211 -18.57 -17.27 4.28
C GLN A 211 -17.88 -18.64 4.30
N ASN A 212 -18.15 -19.47 5.32
CA ASN A 212 -17.60 -20.81 5.58
C ASN A 212 -16.39 -20.95 6.51
N GLY A 213 -16.10 -19.97 7.39
CA GLY A 213 -15.27 -20.22 8.58
C GLY A 213 -13.78 -20.49 8.31
N GLN A 214 -13.30 -20.24 7.10
CA GLN A 214 -11.88 -20.25 6.74
C GLN A 214 -11.34 -18.82 6.88
N LYS A 215 -10.48 -18.57 7.88
CA LYS A 215 -9.85 -17.26 8.12
C LYS A 215 -8.90 -16.92 6.96
N ARG A 216 -9.28 -16.03 6.04
CA ARG A 216 -8.42 -15.57 4.94
C ARG A 216 -8.06 -14.10 5.15
N ARG A 217 -6.76 -13.78 5.08
CA ARG A 217 -6.24 -12.41 5.10
C ARG A 217 -6.55 -11.76 3.76
N ILE A 218 -7.10 -10.55 3.80
CA ILE A 218 -7.23 -9.68 2.64
C ILE A 218 -6.02 -8.75 2.67
N GLY A 219 -5.36 -8.53 1.53
CA GLY A 219 -4.22 -7.62 1.40
C GLY A 219 -4.52 -6.23 2.01
N TRP A 220 -3.71 -5.82 2.99
CA TRP A 220 -3.95 -4.62 3.81
C TRP A 220 -3.96 -3.29 3.04
N LYS A 221 -3.38 -3.29 1.84
CA LYS A 221 -3.29 -2.10 0.97
C LYS A 221 -4.61 -1.73 0.30
N GLN A 222 -5.58 -2.64 0.27
CA GLN A 222 -6.66 -2.57 -0.72
C GLN A 222 -8.05 -2.22 -0.15
N ASP A 223 -8.16 -1.78 1.11
CA ASP A 223 -9.49 -1.42 1.63
C ASP A 223 -9.56 -0.40 2.80
N TYR A 224 -8.66 0.60 2.82
CA TYR A 224 -8.80 1.69 3.81
C TYR A 224 -10.11 2.46 3.63
N VAL A 225 -10.68 2.47 2.41
CA VAL A 225 -11.93 3.19 2.09
C VAL A 225 -13.12 2.60 2.84
N GLU A 226 -13.32 1.28 2.77
CA GLU A 226 -14.39 0.61 3.49
C GLU A 226 -14.22 0.77 5.00
N GLU A 227 -13.00 0.56 5.51
CA GLU A 227 -12.71 0.63 6.94
C GLU A 227 -12.98 2.04 7.50
N ALA A 228 -12.47 3.07 6.83
CA ALA A 228 -12.70 4.46 7.23
C ALA A 228 -14.18 4.82 7.15
N TYR A 229 -14.87 4.41 6.07
CA TYR A 229 -16.30 4.68 5.89
C TYR A 229 -17.13 4.03 7.00
N ARG A 230 -16.96 2.73 7.23
CA ARG A 230 -17.68 1.98 8.28
C ARG A 230 -17.45 2.59 9.64
N THR A 231 -16.22 2.96 9.95
CA THR A 231 -15.88 3.58 11.23
C THR A 231 -16.54 4.94 11.38
N LEU A 232 -16.38 5.84 10.42
CA LEU A 232 -16.93 7.20 10.50
C LEU A 232 -18.47 7.24 10.45
N THR A 233 -19.13 6.16 10.00
CA THR A 233 -20.60 6.03 10.00
C THR A 233 -21.17 5.19 11.15
N SER A 234 -20.37 4.33 11.79
CA SER A 234 -20.82 3.45 12.89
C SER A 234 -21.22 4.18 14.18
N SER A 235 -22.27 3.74 14.87
CA SER A 235 -22.65 4.33 16.18
C SER A 235 -21.67 4.00 17.31
N LEU A 236 -20.93 2.89 17.22
CA LEU A 236 -20.02 2.43 18.28
C LEU A 236 -18.64 3.11 18.22
N LYS A 237 -18.23 3.56 17.03
CA LYS A 237 -16.94 4.22 16.78
C LYS A 237 -15.76 3.53 17.47
N ARG A 238 -15.53 2.25 17.19
CA ARG A 238 -14.42 1.44 17.74
C ARG A 238 -13.52 0.95 16.63
N GLY A 239 -12.24 0.71 16.94
CA GLY A 239 -11.30 0.17 15.97
C GLY A 239 -9.93 -0.20 16.53
N ASP A 240 -9.16 -0.89 15.70
CA ASP A 240 -7.77 -1.29 15.95
C ASP A 240 -6.77 -0.42 15.16
N CYS A 241 -5.49 -0.80 15.13
CA CYS A 241 -4.46 -0.05 14.41
C CYS A 241 -4.79 0.18 12.92
N TYR A 242 -5.45 -0.77 12.24
CA TYR A 242 -5.85 -0.60 10.84
C TYR A 242 -6.94 0.45 10.72
N THR A 243 -7.91 0.45 11.63
CA THR A 243 -8.96 1.48 11.68
C THR A 243 -8.37 2.89 11.85
N PHE A 244 -7.42 3.07 12.78
CA PHE A 244 -6.78 4.37 13.00
C PHE A 244 -5.93 4.81 11.80
N TYR A 245 -5.21 3.87 11.18
CA TYR A 245 -4.52 4.09 9.91
C TYR A 245 -5.49 4.55 8.81
N ALA A 246 -6.58 3.82 8.60
CA ALA A 246 -7.53 4.06 7.52
C ALA A 246 -8.24 5.40 7.66
N VAL A 247 -8.74 5.70 8.87
CA VAL A 247 -9.40 6.98 9.14
C VAL A 247 -8.41 8.13 8.97
N SER A 248 -7.21 8.05 9.56
CA SER A 248 -6.23 9.14 9.42
C SER A 248 -5.79 9.35 7.97
N LYS A 249 -5.59 8.27 7.19
CA LYS A 249 -5.33 8.33 5.75
C LYS A 249 -6.45 9.06 5.01
N ALA A 250 -7.71 8.71 5.27
CA ALA A 250 -8.86 9.38 4.66
C ALA A 250 -8.89 10.89 4.94
N PHE A 251 -8.55 11.31 6.16
CA PHE A 251 -8.42 12.73 6.51
C PHE A 251 -7.26 13.41 5.76
N TYR A 252 -6.08 12.77 5.68
CA TYR A 252 -4.95 13.34 4.94
C TYR A 252 -5.27 13.51 3.45
N GLU A 253 -5.91 12.52 2.83
CA GLU A 253 -6.34 12.61 1.44
C GLU A 253 -7.39 13.70 1.23
N TYR A 254 -8.37 13.78 2.12
CA TYR A 254 -9.40 14.83 2.10
C TYR A 254 -8.76 16.22 2.12
N PHE A 255 -7.78 16.47 3.01
CA PHE A 255 -7.07 17.74 3.09
C PHE A 255 -5.96 17.93 2.04
N GLY A 256 -5.75 16.98 1.13
CA GLY A 256 -4.73 17.06 0.09
C GLY A 256 -3.29 16.99 0.62
N ILE A 257 -3.08 16.29 1.73
CA ILE A 257 -1.78 16.03 2.33
C ILE A 257 -1.27 14.70 1.77
N ASP A 258 -0.16 14.75 1.02
CA ASP A 258 0.45 13.52 0.50
C ASP A 258 0.83 12.63 1.68
N ASN A 259 0.49 11.35 1.58
CA ASN A 259 0.67 10.37 2.65
C ASN A 259 1.01 9.02 2.05
N VAL A 260 1.66 8.16 2.84
CA VAL A 260 2.00 6.77 2.48
C VAL A 260 1.59 5.88 3.64
N GLY A 261 0.81 4.84 3.37
CA GLY A 261 0.51 3.80 4.35
C GLY A 261 1.71 2.91 4.62
N ILE A 262 1.91 2.51 5.88
CA ILE A 262 3.03 1.68 6.33
C ILE A 262 2.49 0.51 7.15
N GLN A 263 3.02 -0.68 6.89
CA GLN A 263 2.83 -1.87 7.71
C GLN A 263 4.14 -2.26 8.40
N ARG A 264 4.03 -2.67 9.67
CA ARG A 264 5.15 -3.29 10.40
C ARG A 264 5.64 -4.56 9.72
N SER A 265 6.96 -4.73 9.66
CA SER A 265 7.60 -5.98 9.24
C SER A 265 7.37 -7.10 10.24
N VAL A 266 7.18 -8.31 9.74
CA VAL A 266 6.98 -9.49 10.58
C VAL A 266 8.30 -9.83 11.28
N ASN A 267 8.26 -10.10 12.59
CA ASN A 267 9.41 -10.65 13.30
C ASN A 267 8.97 -11.79 14.23
N SER A 268 9.93 -12.61 14.66
CA SER A 268 9.69 -13.81 15.46
C SER A 268 9.18 -13.54 16.89
N GLN A 269 9.24 -12.29 17.35
CA GLN A 269 8.90 -11.90 18.73
C GLN A 269 7.54 -11.18 18.84
N LEU A 270 7.04 -10.58 17.76
CA LEU A 270 5.76 -9.88 17.70
C LEU A 270 4.82 -10.59 16.74
N GLY A 271 3.94 -11.43 17.30
CA GLY A 271 2.80 -11.97 16.56
C GLY A 271 1.82 -10.85 16.24
N GLY A 272 1.88 -10.27 15.05
CA GLY A 272 0.90 -9.27 14.62
C GLY A 272 1.36 -8.31 13.53
N THR A 273 0.40 -7.68 12.88
CA THR A 273 0.59 -6.53 11.99
C THR A 273 0.36 -5.23 12.78
N HIS A 274 0.95 -4.13 12.33
CA HIS A 274 0.65 -2.79 12.85
C HIS A 274 0.67 -1.82 11.68
N TYR A 275 -0.23 -0.85 11.68
CA TYR A 275 -0.47 0.05 10.54
C TYR A 275 -0.44 1.51 10.97
N TRP A 276 0.25 2.35 10.19
CA TRP A 276 0.31 3.79 10.41
C TRP A 276 0.60 4.52 9.10
N ASN A 277 0.71 5.85 9.15
CA ASN A 277 0.95 6.69 7.99
C ASN A 277 2.31 7.40 8.08
N ALA A 278 2.91 7.71 6.95
CA ALA A 278 3.84 8.84 6.81
C ALA A 278 3.15 9.96 6.02
N VAL A 279 3.44 11.22 6.35
CA VAL A 279 2.82 12.39 5.71
C VAL A 279 3.87 13.39 5.25
N ASN A 280 3.64 14.02 4.10
CA ASN A 280 4.45 15.09 3.54
C ASN A 280 3.87 16.46 3.90
N ILE A 281 4.46 17.13 4.88
CA ILE A 281 4.09 18.50 5.25
C ILE A 281 4.85 19.57 4.44
N GLY A 282 5.78 19.14 3.59
CA GLY A 282 6.50 19.99 2.65
C GLY A 282 5.73 20.25 1.35
N THR A 283 6.45 20.75 0.35
CA THR A 283 5.93 20.93 -1.02
C THR A 283 6.35 19.77 -1.90
N ALA A 284 5.81 19.69 -3.12
CA ALA A 284 6.26 18.69 -4.10
C ALA A 284 7.75 18.87 -4.49
N SER A 285 8.25 20.11 -4.48
CA SER A 285 9.65 20.44 -4.80
C SER A 285 10.61 20.35 -3.61
N SER A 286 10.09 20.39 -2.39
CA SER A 286 10.84 20.26 -1.15
C SER A 286 10.01 19.43 -0.17
N PRO A 287 9.91 18.11 -0.39
CA PRO A 287 9.13 17.22 0.45
C PRO A 287 9.75 17.13 1.83
N LYS A 288 8.90 17.05 2.86
CA LYS A 288 9.29 16.85 4.26
C LYS A 288 8.39 15.79 4.87
N TRP A 289 8.90 14.57 4.93
CA TRP A 289 8.12 13.41 5.36
C TRP A 289 8.34 13.10 6.84
N TYR A 290 7.25 12.81 7.54
CA TYR A 290 7.26 12.42 8.96
C TYR A 290 6.31 11.25 9.19
N TYR A 291 6.62 10.38 10.15
CA TYR A 291 5.68 9.34 10.57
C TYR A 291 4.56 9.92 11.44
N THR A 292 3.37 9.35 11.30
CA THR A 292 2.18 9.70 12.09
C THR A 292 1.38 8.42 12.36
N ASP A 293 1.29 8.03 13.63
CA ASP A 293 0.54 6.87 14.09
C ASP A 293 -0.58 7.31 15.02
N CYS A 294 -1.82 7.27 14.51
CA CYS A 294 -2.99 7.64 15.29
C CYS A 294 -3.51 6.51 16.18
N THR A 295 -2.81 5.38 16.25
CA THR A 295 -3.16 4.28 17.15
C THR A 295 -2.85 4.68 18.59
N PRO A 296 -3.83 4.64 19.51
CA PRO A 296 -3.59 5.01 20.90
C PRO A 296 -2.55 4.10 21.57
N TYR A 297 -1.35 4.63 21.77
CA TYR A 297 -0.23 3.94 22.43
C TYR A 297 -0.07 4.38 23.89
N ALA A 298 0.40 3.50 24.76
CA ALA A 298 0.53 3.72 26.21
C ALA A 298 1.94 4.13 26.68
N GLY A 299 2.88 4.42 25.79
CA GLY A 299 4.27 4.74 26.15
C GLY A 299 4.78 6.05 25.56
N HIS A 300 5.94 6.47 26.06
CA HIS A 300 6.57 7.77 25.77
C HIS A 300 7.76 7.58 24.83
N PHE A 301 7.98 8.51 23.90
CA PHE A 301 9.23 8.56 23.13
C PHE A 301 10.33 9.19 23.99
N SER A 302 11.55 8.66 23.89
CA SER A 302 12.70 9.10 24.71
C SER A 302 13.14 10.53 24.47
N ASP A 303 12.65 11.16 23.41
CA ASP A 303 12.94 12.53 23.01
C ASP A 303 11.94 13.56 23.59
N GLY A 304 11.08 13.13 24.51
CA GLY A 304 10.05 13.96 25.16
C GLY A 304 8.81 14.21 24.31
N SER A 305 8.74 13.69 23.07
CA SER A 305 7.49 13.70 22.32
C SER A 305 6.51 12.74 22.98
N GLN A 306 5.36 13.27 23.40
CA GLN A 306 4.32 12.48 24.09
C GLN A 306 3.41 11.73 23.09
N ASN A 307 3.59 11.98 21.79
CA ASN A 307 2.63 11.63 20.76
C ASN A 307 3.35 11.12 19.52
N ALA A 308 2.83 10.04 18.91
CA ALA A 308 3.31 9.49 17.65
C ALA A 308 2.89 10.35 16.44
N CYS A 309 3.05 11.67 16.55
CA CYS A 309 2.61 12.66 15.58
C CYS A 309 3.81 13.44 15.03
N LEU A 310 4.02 13.40 13.72
CA LEU A 310 5.14 14.05 13.03
C LEU A 310 6.50 13.61 13.60
N MET A 311 6.64 12.30 13.78
CA MET A 311 7.85 11.66 14.26
C MET A 311 8.93 11.65 13.18
N THR A 312 10.16 11.92 13.61
CA THR A 312 11.36 11.77 12.79
C THR A 312 11.84 10.32 12.78
N GLU A 313 12.69 10.01 11.80
CA GLU A 313 13.41 8.73 11.76
C GLU A 313 14.17 8.48 13.07
N LYS A 314 14.83 9.51 13.61
CA LYS A 314 15.58 9.43 14.86
C LYS A 314 14.68 9.11 16.06
N SER A 315 13.50 9.71 16.14
CA SER A 315 12.55 9.47 17.24
C SER A 315 11.99 8.04 17.21
N LEU A 316 11.67 7.53 16.02
CA LEU A 316 11.20 6.16 15.82
C LEU A 316 12.28 5.14 16.19
N LEU A 317 13.51 5.33 15.69
CA LEU A 317 14.65 4.47 16.01
C LEU A 317 14.94 4.46 17.51
N SER A 318 14.91 5.62 18.17
CA SER A 318 15.15 5.69 19.62
C SER A 318 14.11 4.88 20.40
N TYR A 319 12.84 4.91 19.97
CA TYR A 319 11.79 4.08 20.54
C TYR A 319 12.06 2.59 20.31
N ILE A 320 12.37 2.18 19.07
CA ILE A 320 12.67 0.78 18.74
C ILE A 320 13.85 0.28 19.57
N THR A 321 14.96 1.02 19.64
CA THR A 321 16.14 0.66 20.44
C THR A 321 15.81 0.55 21.93
N SER A 322 14.94 1.40 22.47
CA SER A 322 14.51 1.32 23.87
C SER A 322 13.69 0.07 24.20
N LYS A 323 13.10 -0.59 23.18
CA LYS A 323 12.25 -1.78 23.32
C LYS A 323 12.88 -3.05 22.75
N GLY A 324 13.99 -2.97 22.01
CA GLY A 324 14.66 -4.13 21.39
C GLY A 324 13.89 -4.72 20.19
N GLU A 325 14.16 -6.00 19.85
CA GLU A 325 13.48 -6.75 18.76
C GLU A 325 11.97 -6.92 18.95
N SER A 326 11.44 -6.58 20.14
CA SER A 326 10.01 -6.42 20.42
C SER A 326 9.43 -5.09 19.91
N GLY A 327 10.15 -4.40 19.02
CA GLY A 327 9.84 -3.03 18.57
C GLY A 327 8.52 -2.90 17.81
N TYR A 328 7.66 -2.01 18.29
CA TYR A 328 6.34 -1.73 17.70
C TYR A 328 6.39 -1.19 16.26
N TYR A 329 7.52 -0.63 15.80
CA TYR A 329 7.66 0.08 14.51
C TYR A 329 8.77 -0.47 13.61
N VAL A 330 9.04 -1.77 13.60
CA VAL A 330 10.03 -2.36 12.67
C VAL A 330 9.53 -2.25 11.21
N ILE A 331 10.34 -1.75 10.28
CA ILE A 331 9.95 -1.51 8.87
C ILE A 331 11.05 -1.97 7.91
N GLU A 332 10.66 -2.69 6.87
CA GLU A 332 11.48 -3.03 5.71
C GLU A 332 11.21 -2.05 4.56
N LYS A 333 12.01 -0.98 4.50
CA LYS A 333 11.82 0.14 3.55
C LYS A 333 12.12 -0.21 2.09
N ASN A 334 12.79 -1.33 1.85
CA ASN A 334 13.16 -1.77 0.50
C ASN A 334 12.17 -2.77 -0.09
N ASP A 335 11.18 -3.20 0.71
CA ASP A 335 10.19 -4.16 0.27
C ASP A 335 8.82 -3.46 0.16
N PRO A 336 8.29 -3.33 -1.08
CA PRO A 336 7.00 -2.68 -1.30
C PRO A 336 5.85 -3.42 -0.64
N GLU A 337 6.01 -4.63 -0.11
CA GLU A 337 5.01 -5.31 0.73
C GLU A 337 4.63 -4.50 1.98
N PHE A 338 5.56 -3.74 2.55
CA PHE A 338 5.40 -3.05 3.85
C PHE A 338 5.04 -1.57 3.76
N PHE A 339 4.82 -1.05 2.55
CA PHE A 339 4.31 0.31 2.35
C PHE A 339 3.41 0.41 1.12
N ASP A 340 2.55 1.43 1.08
CA ASP A 340 1.74 1.72 -0.09
C ASP A 340 2.62 2.37 -1.18
N ALA A 341 3.12 1.54 -2.08
CA ALA A 341 4.01 1.93 -3.14
C ALA A 341 3.32 2.82 -4.21
N GLU A 342 1.98 2.81 -4.29
CA GLU A 342 1.23 3.61 -5.26
C GLU A 342 1.21 5.10 -4.89
N ASP A 343 1.36 5.41 -3.61
CA ASP A 343 1.23 6.77 -3.07
C ASP A 343 2.47 7.67 -3.31
N ASN A 344 3.66 7.09 -3.48
CA ASN A 344 4.93 7.84 -3.63
C ASN A 344 5.82 7.32 -4.76
N GLY A 345 5.23 7.03 -5.92
CA GLY A 345 5.98 6.66 -7.13
C GLY A 345 6.81 5.38 -6.98
N GLY A 346 6.33 4.43 -6.19
CA GLY A 346 6.96 3.13 -5.96
C GLY A 346 8.09 3.13 -4.93
N LYS A 347 8.36 4.25 -4.25
CA LYS A 347 9.50 4.38 -3.33
C LYS A 347 9.07 4.75 -1.91
N PHE A 348 9.75 4.18 -0.93
CA PHE A 348 9.59 4.58 0.45
C PHE A 348 10.05 6.04 0.63
N PRO A 349 9.28 6.90 1.34
CA PRO A 349 9.64 8.30 1.53
C PRO A 349 10.90 8.46 2.40
N VAL A 350 11.74 9.45 2.07
CA VAL A 350 12.87 9.82 2.92
C VAL A 350 12.35 10.63 4.10
N ILE A 351 12.34 10.00 5.27
CA ILE A 351 11.83 10.61 6.51
C ILE A 351 12.83 11.58 7.10
N GLU A 352 12.33 12.72 7.58
CA GLU A 352 13.11 13.74 8.23
C GLU A 352 13.81 13.22 9.50
N THR A 353 15.04 13.70 9.72
CA THR A 353 15.85 13.34 10.89
C THR A 353 15.82 14.40 11.99
N THR A 354 15.37 15.60 11.64
CA THR A 354 15.29 16.76 12.52
C THR A 354 13.85 17.05 12.91
N LYS A 355 13.66 17.44 14.18
CA LYS A 355 12.33 17.82 14.68
C LYS A 355 11.88 19.12 14.00
N LEU A 356 10.57 19.30 13.94
CA LEU A 356 9.98 20.60 13.64
C LEU A 356 10.42 21.60 14.72
N GLY A 357 10.80 22.79 14.27
CA GLY A 357 11.34 23.86 15.10
C GLY A 357 10.27 24.65 15.84
#